data_AF-A0A564Y749-F1
#
_entry.id   AF-A0A564Y749-F1
#
_cell.length_a   1.000
_cell.length_b   1.000
_cell.length_c   1.000
_cell.angle_alpha   90.00
_cell.angle_beta   90.00
_cell.angle_gamma   90.00
#
_symmetry.space_group_name_H-M   'P 1'
#
loop_
_entity.id
_entity.type
_entity.pdbx_description
1 polymer ?
#
loop_
_entity_poly.entity_id
_entity_poly.type
_entity_poly.pdbx_seq_one_letter_code
_entity_poly.pdbx_strand_id
1 'polypeptide(L)'
;LEIDLLVDEFNSDPEKHSNDCQIYYVRDDYAARKHNGFPIPRELAELEKDIDHYCAIELLSEMLGKRENWRSRLDINIGPVLHIVLSKMRNYTNNPPLQLYAVHDSSLLPILLVLDSWDGTWPPFAADITFELYLQTSGPSYEPSCPPAVIEGQPNSQFNWSSVPFKRLWVRVLYLGQPLPLASTWMKGDV
;
A
#
# COMPACT_ATOMS: atom_id res chain seq x y z
N LEU A 1 -3.26 -5.61 24.60
CA LEU A 1 -3.96 -6.87 24.24
C LEU A 1 -2.89 -7.95 24.32
N GLU A 2 -3.16 -9.07 24.99
CA GLU A 2 -2.24 -10.05 25.62
C GLU A 2 -1.06 -10.61 24.79
N ILE A 3 -0.89 -10.20 23.53
CA ILE A 3 0.20 -10.63 22.64
C ILE A 3 1.50 -9.88 22.95
N ASP A 4 1.42 -8.59 23.30
CA ASP A 4 2.61 -7.80 23.66
C ASP A 4 3.24 -8.30 24.98
N LEU A 5 2.45 -8.90 25.86
CA LEU A 5 2.93 -9.51 27.12
C LEU A 5 3.71 -10.80 26.88
N LEU A 6 3.30 -11.61 25.89
CA LEU A 6 4.01 -12.85 25.55
C LEU A 6 5.42 -12.55 25.00
N VAL A 7 5.54 -11.57 24.10
CA VAL A 7 6.84 -11.17 23.53
C VAL A 7 7.82 -10.68 24.60
N ASP A 8 7.32 -9.99 25.63
CA ASP A 8 8.15 -9.47 26.72
C ASP A 8 8.47 -10.54 27.80
N GLU A 9 7.57 -11.49 28.11
CA GLU A 9 7.82 -12.61 29.05
C GLU A 9 8.81 -13.65 28.50
N PHE A 10 8.81 -13.93 27.20
CA PHE A 10 9.74 -14.88 26.59
C PHE A 10 11.18 -14.37 26.51
N ASN A 11 11.47 -13.09 26.80
CA ASN A 11 12.82 -12.55 26.77
C ASN A 11 13.80 -13.20 27.77
N SER A 12 13.29 -13.86 28.81
CA SER A 12 14.10 -14.56 29.82
C SER A 12 14.39 -16.03 29.51
N ASP A 13 13.81 -16.62 28.46
CA ASP A 13 14.00 -18.04 28.12
C ASP A 13 15.22 -18.24 27.19
N PRO A 14 16.26 -19.00 27.61
CA PRO A 14 17.43 -19.28 26.78
C PRO A 14 17.15 -20.16 25.55
N GLU A 15 16.03 -20.87 25.48
CA GLU A 15 15.58 -21.65 24.32
C GLU A 15 14.50 -20.93 23.49
N LYS A 16 14.15 -19.67 23.80
CA LYS A 16 13.03 -18.96 23.15
C LYS A 16 13.09 -18.96 21.63
N HIS A 17 14.29 -19.04 21.05
CA HIS A 17 14.51 -18.99 19.60
C HIS A 17 14.77 -20.36 18.96
N SER A 18 14.92 -21.45 19.74
CA SER A 18 15.35 -22.73 19.16
C SER A 18 14.23 -23.50 18.47
N ASN A 19 12.96 -23.19 18.79
CA ASN A 19 11.77 -23.84 18.22
C ASN A 19 10.71 -22.85 17.70
N ASP A 20 10.99 -21.55 17.74
CA ASP A 20 10.06 -20.53 17.24
C ASP A 20 10.05 -20.52 15.70
N CYS A 21 8.86 -20.58 15.14
CA CYS A 21 8.60 -20.43 13.72
C CYS A 21 7.72 -19.19 13.55
N GLN A 22 8.16 -18.22 12.75
CA GLN A 22 7.34 -17.06 12.44
C GLN A 22 6.02 -17.50 11.81
N ILE A 23 4.92 -16.87 12.23
CA ILE A 23 3.58 -17.31 11.85
C ILE A 23 3.35 -17.13 10.34
N TYR A 24 4.05 -16.18 9.71
CA TYR A 24 3.96 -15.99 8.27
C TYR A 24 4.56 -17.16 7.47
N TYR A 25 5.45 -17.98 8.02
CA TYR A 25 5.87 -19.24 7.38
C TYR A 25 4.77 -20.30 7.40
N VAL A 26 4.01 -20.37 8.50
CA VAL A 26 2.84 -21.25 8.59
C VAL A 26 1.77 -20.81 7.59
N ARG A 27 1.58 -19.49 7.46
CA ARG A 27 0.67 -18.90 6.47
C ARG A 27 1.07 -19.23 5.05
N ASP A 28 2.35 -19.08 4.69
CA ASP A 28 2.82 -19.35 3.33
C ASP A 28 2.55 -20.80 2.91
N ASP A 29 2.84 -21.77 3.78
CA ASP A 29 2.52 -23.17 3.53
C ASP A 29 0.99 -23.40 3.46
N TYR A 30 0.23 -22.83 4.40
CA TYR A 30 -1.24 -22.92 4.42
C TYR A 30 -1.86 -22.39 3.12
N ALA A 31 -1.50 -21.17 2.71
CA ALA A 31 -2.03 -20.51 1.53
C ALA A 31 -1.66 -21.28 0.25
N ALA A 32 -0.42 -21.76 0.15
CA ALA A 32 0.04 -22.58 -0.97
C ALA A 32 -0.75 -23.90 -1.06
N ARG A 33 -0.95 -24.61 0.07
CA ARG A 33 -1.75 -25.83 0.10
C ARG A 33 -3.19 -25.57 -0.32
N LYS A 34 -3.80 -24.51 0.22
CA LYS A 34 -5.20 -24.16 -0.01
C LYS A 34 -5.47 -23.92 -1.48
N HIS A 35 -4.61 -23.12 -2.11
CA HIS A 35 -4.80 -22.73 -3.50
C HIS A 35 -4.51 -23.87 -4.49
N ASN A 36 -3.71 -24.86 -4.10
CA ASN A 36 -3.35 -26.01 -4.92
C ASN A 36 -4.16 -27.29 -4.59
N GLY A 37 -5.12 -27.22 -3.68
CA GLY A 37 -5.97 -28.37 -3.31
C GLY A 37 -5.27 -29.46 -2.51
N PHE A 38 -4.18 -29.13 -1.80
CA PHE A 38 -3.52 -30.08 -0.91
C PHE A 38 -4.25 -30.22 0.43
N PRO A 39 -4.05 -31.34 1.17
CA PRO A 39 -4.62 -31.50 2.50
C PRO A 39 -4.14 -30.41 3.46
N ILE A 40 -5.09 -29.84 4.20
CA ILE A 40 -4.86 -28.84 5.25
C ILE A 40 -5.44 -29.38 6.56
N PRO A 41 -4.73 -29.22 7.70
CA PRO A 41 -5.29 -29.52 9.02
C PRO A 41 -6.56 -28.71 9.28
N ARG A 42 -7.62 -29.35 9.75
CA ARG A 42 -8.93 -28.71 9.93
C ARG A 42 -8.85 -27.53 10.90
N GLU A 43 -8.09 -27.71 11.97
CA GLU A 43 -7.85 -26.74 13.04
C GLU A 43 -7.23 -25.46 12.47
N LEU A 44 -6.36 -25.60 11.46
CA LEU A 44 -5.70 -24.47 10.81
C LEU A 44 -6.65 -23.69 9.87
N ALA A 45 -7.63 -24.38 9.28
CA ALA A 45 -8.64 -23.73 8.44
C ALA A 45 -9.60 -22.84 9.25
N GLU A 46 -9.88 -23.19 10.51
CA GLU A 46 -10.70 -22.39 11.42
C GLU A 46 -9.98 -21.09 11.85
N LEU A 47 -8.64 -21.08 11.79
CA LEU A 47 -7.78 -19.96 12.19
C LEU A 47 -7.35 -19.05 11.04
N GLU A 48 -7.83 -19.25 9.81
CA GLU A 48 -7.33 -18.55 8.62
C GLU A 48 -7.26 -17.02 8.78
N LYS A 49 -8.33 -16.41 9.29
CA LYS A 49 -8.40 -14.95 9.50
C LYS A 49 -7.41 -14.47 10.56
N ASP A 50 -7.23 -15.24 11.62
CA ASP A 50 -6.33 -14.91 12.71
C ASP A 50 -4.87 -15.06 12.25
N ILE A 51 -4.58 -16.09 11.44
CA ILE A 51 -3.27 -16.28 10.80
C ILE A 51 -2.96 -15.07 9.92
N ASP A 52 -3.84 -14.69 8.99
CA ASP A 52 -3.62 -13.52 8.13
C ASP A 52 -3.37 -12.24 8.94
N HIS A 53 -4.13 -12.03 10.02
CA HIS A 53 -3.98 -10.87 10.89
C HIS A 53 -2.63 -10.84 11.62
N TYR A 54 -2.30 -11.93 12.32
CA TYR A 54 -1.09 -12.00 13.13
C TYR A 54 0.17 -12.04 12.28
N CYS A 55 0.13 -12.67 11.09
CA CYS A 55 1.24 -12.62 10.15
C CYS A 55 1.53 -11.18 9.71
N ALA A 56 0.48 -10.42 9.37
CA ALA A 56 0.64 -9.03 8.95
C ALA A 56 1.20 -8.16 10.08
N ILE A 57 0.75 -8.37 11.33
CA ILE A 57 1.31 -7.70 12.50
C ILE A 57 2.77 -8.08 12.73
N GLU A 58 3.12 -9.36 12.67
CA GLU A 58 4.47 -9.85 12.88
C GLU A 58 5.43 -9.25 11.85
N LEU A 59 5.09 -9.33 10.56
CA LEU A 59 5.90 -8.77 9.48
C LEU A 59 6.07 -7.24 9.62
N LEU A 60 5.00 -6.51 9.93
CA LEU A 60 5.10 -5.07 10.23
C LEU A 60 5.97 -4.79 11.45
N SER A 61 5.91 -5.64 12.48
CA SER A 61 6.73 -5.53 13.69
C SER A 61 8.21 -5.80 13.41
N GLU A 62 8.53 -6.73 12.53
CA GLU A 62 9.91 -6.97 12.09
C GLU A 62 10.46 -5.78 11.31
N MET A 63 9.64 -5.22 10.42
CA MET A 63 10.04 -4.11 9.55
C MET A 63 10.14 -2.77 10.28
N LEU A 64 9.25 -2.52 11.26
CA LEU A 64 9.07 -1.22 11.89
C LEU A 64 9.37 -1.23 13.39
N GLY A 65 9.61 -2.40 14.01
CA GLY A 65 9.79 -2.57 15.45
C GLY A 65 8.47 -2.54 16.22
N LYS A 66 8.51 -2.09 17.48
CA LYS A 66 7.32 -2.03 18.35
C LYS A 66 6.19 -1.22 17.71
N ARG A 67 4.94 -1.67 17.88
CA ARG A 67 3.74 -1.09 17.27
C ARG A 67 3.58 0.41 17.51
N GLU A 68 3.88 0.87 18.71
CA GLU A 68 3.88 2.30 19.08
C GLU A 68 4.81 3.17 18.21
N ASN A 69 5.87 2.58 17.66
CA ASN A 69 6.87 3.27 16.84
C ASN A 69 6.60 3.17 15.34
N TRP A 70 5.62 2.37 14.89
CA TRP A 70 5.41 2.11 13.46
C TRP A 70 5.28 3.40 12.65
N ARG A 71 4.39 4.31 13.06
CA ARG A 71 4.18 5.59 12.36
C ARG A 71 5.45 6.42 12.24
N SER A 72 6.29 6.43 13.28
CA SER A 72 7.54 7.19 13.30
C SER A 72 8.67 6.60 12.47
N ARG A 73 8.52 5.35 12.00
CA ARG A 73 9.55 4.60 11.25
C ARG A 73 9.12 4.23 9.83
N LEU A 74 7.87 4.53 9.47
CA LEU A 74 7.32 4.28 8.14
C LEU A 74 8.15 4.97 7.06
N ASP A 75 8.62 6.19 7.28
CA ASP A 75 9.41 6.96 6.34
C ASP A 75 10.75 6.27 5.97
N ILE A 76 11.41 5.63 6.93
CA ILE A 76 12.64 4.87 6.72
C ILE A 76 12.40 3.67 5.79
N ASN A 77 11.25 3.01 5.92
CA ASN A 77 10.93 1.80 5.18
C ASN A 77 10.30 2.09 3.81
N ILE A 78 9.27 2.95 3.78
CA ILE A 78 8.44 3.20 2.60
C ILE A 78 8.67 4.55 1.93
N GLY A 79 9.46 5.44 2.53
CA GLY A 79 9.79 6.75 1.97
C GLY A 79 10.35 6.67 0.53
N PRO A 80 11.32 5.79 0.22
CA PRO A 80 11.82 5.62 -1.15
C PRO A 80 10.75 5.19 -2.15
N VAL A 81 9.85 4.28 -1.76
CA VAL A 81 8.76 3.80 -2.63
C VAL A 81 7.76 4.92 -2.92
N LEU A 82 7.34 5.65 -1.89
CA LEU A 82 6.47 6.83 -2.07
C LEU A 82 7.17 7.91 -2.90
N HIS A 83 8.47 8.10 -2.73
CA HIS A 83 9.24 9.04 -3.52
C HIS A 83 9.24 8.67 -5.01
N ILE A 84 9.34 7.38 -5.35
CA ILE A 84 9.20 6.89 -6.73
C ILE A 84 7.82 7.29 -7.26
N VAL A 85 6.74 6.90 -6.59
CA VAL A 85 5.35 7.18 -7.02
C VAL A 85 5.15 8.69 -7.24
N LEU A 86 5.52 9.51 -6.25
CA LEU A 86 5.36 10.97 -6.31
C LEU A 86 6.21 11.61 -7.40
N SER A 87 7.46 11.14 -7.60
CA SER A 87 8.33 11.65 -8.66
C SER A 87 7.79 11.31 -10.04
N LYS A 88 7.19 10.13 -10.19
CA LYS A 88 6.53 9.71 -11.43
C LYS A 88 5.29 10.53 -11.74
N MET A 89 4.46 10.82 -10.73
CA MET A 89 3.32 11.72 -10.87
C MET A 89 3.74 13.16 -11.18
N ARG A 90 4.82 13.67 -10.56
CA ARG A 90 5.33 15.03 -10.84
C ARG A 90 5.90 15.15 -12.25
N ASN A 91 6.57 14.11 -12.73
CA ASN A 91 7.17 14.06 -14.06
C ASN A 91 6.31 13.31 -15.09
N TYR A 92 5.00 13.27 -14.87
CA TYR A 92 4.04 12.50 -15.64
C TYR A 92 4.04 12.81 -17.14
N THR A 93 4.47 14.02 -17.54
CA THR A 93 4.65 14.43 -18.94
C THR A 93 5.68 13.59 -19.68
N ASN A 94 6.71 13.13 -18.96
CA ASN A 94 7.88 12.45 -19.51
C ASN A 94 7.88 10.96 -19.18
N ASN A 95 6.84 10.46 -18.51
CA ASN A 95 6.69 9.05 -18.20
C ASN A 95 5.61 8.41 -19.08
N PRO A 96 5.70 7.10 -19.34
CA PRO A 96 4.61 6.35 -19.95
C PRO A 96 3.30 6.50 -19.13
N PRO A 97 2.12 6.52 -19.78
CA PRO A 97 0.83 6.65 -19.10
C PRO A 97 0.54 5.54 -18.07
N LEU A 98 1.14 4.36 -18.25
CA LEU A 98 1.05 3.24 -17.32
C LEU A 98 2.45 2.84 -16.87
N GLN A 99 2.62 2.70 -15.56
CA GLN A 99 3.84 2.20 -14.93
C GLN A 99 3.47 1.07 -14.00
N LEU A 100 4.13 -0.08 -14.17
CA LEU A 100 3.87 -1.29 -13.39
C LEU A 100 5.10 -1.62 -12.55
N TYR A 101 4.85 -1.90 -11.28
CA TYR A 101 5.87 -2.28 -10.32
C TYR A 101 5.43 -3.60 -9.68
N ALA A 102 6.19 -4.67 -9.97
CA ALA A 102 6.02 -5.93 -9.26
C ALA A 102 6.66 -5.79 -7.87
N VAL A 103 5.88 -6.02 -6.83
CA VAL A 103 6.30 -5.88 -5.43
C VAL A 103 5.83 -7.08 -4.61
N HIS A 104 6.19 -7.11 -3.34
CA HIS A 104 5.81 -8.16 -2.40
C HIS A 104 4.72 -7.67 -1.44
N ASP A 105 4.06 -8.60 -0.75
CA ASP A 105 3.21 -8.31 0.42
C ASP A 105 3.92 -7.45 1.48
N SER A 106 5.21 -7.71 1.70
CA SER A 106 6.09 -6.88 2.54
C SER A 106 6.26 -5.45 2.04
N SER A 107 5.95 -5.16 0.78
CA SER A 107 5.84 -3.77 0.29
C SER A 107 4.42 -3.23 0.43
N LEU A 108 3.40 -4.04 0.15
CA LEU A 108 2.00 -3.60 0.18
C LEU A 108 1.53 -3.26 1.60
N LEU A 109 1.85 -4.08 2.60
CA LEU A 109 1.46 -3.85 4.00
C LEU A 109 1.88 -2.46 4.53
N PRO A 110 3.16 -2.05 4.49
CA PRO A 110 3.54 -0.72 4.93
C PRO A 110 2.97 0.40 4.05
N ILE A 111 2.68 0.18 2.76
CA ILE A 111 1.96 1.15 1.92
C ILE A 111 0.51 1.32 2.40
N LEU A 112 -0.20 0.24 2.69
CA LEU A 112 -1.56 0.32 3.22
C LEU A 112 -1.58 1.01 4.59
N LEU A 113 -0.54 0.78 5.41
CA LEU A 113 -0.39 1.44 6.71
C LEU A 113 -0.14 2.96 6.56
N VAL A 114 0.70 3.40 5.61
CA VAL A 114 0.95 4.84 5.39
C VAL A 114 -0.25 5.55 4.74
N LEU A 115 -1.07 4.81 3.98
CA LEU A 115 -2.32 5.29 3.41
C LEU A 115 -3.50 5.24 4.41
N ASP A 116 -3.25 4.85 5.67
CA ASP A 116 -4.25 4.67 6.73
C ASP A 116 -5.45 3.81 6.27
N SER A 117 -5.16 2.80 5.44
CA SER A 117 -6.15 1.98 4.72
C SER A 117 -5.94 0.48 4.92
N TRP A 118 -5.01 0.09 5.80
CA TRP A 118 -4.80 -1.30 6.18
C TRP A 118 -5.94 -1.77 7.09
N ASP A 119 -6.60 -2.86 6.70
CA ASP A 119 -7.75 -3.45 7.39
C ASP A 119 -7.36 -4.48 8.46
N GLY A 120 -6.06 -4.64 8.72
CA GLY A 120 -5.56 -5.63 9.64
C GLY A 120 -5.29 -7.00 9.01
N THR A 121 -5.44 -7.18 7.70
CA THR A 121 -5.27 -8.49 7.05
C THR A 121 -4.06 -8.52 6.12
N TRP A 122 -3.61 -9.74 5.77
CA TRP A 122 -2.53 -9.94 4.80
C TRP A 122 -3.04 -9.69 3.36
N PRO A 123 -2.29 -8.98 2.49
CA PRO A 123 -2.70 -8.76 1.11
C PRO A 123 -2.90 -10.07 0.32
N PRO A 124 -4.04 -10.31 -0.35
CA PRO A 124 -4.25 -11.54 -1.09
C PRO A 124 -3.28 -11.69 -2.27
N PHE A 125 -3.21 -12.89 -2.85
CA PHE A 125 -2.47 -13.09 -4.10
C PHE A 125 -2.98 -12.14 -5.19
N ALA A 126 -2.03 -11.60 -5.97
CA ALA A 126 -2.27 -10.60 -7.00
C ALA A 126 -2.93 -9.30 -6.49
N ALA A 127 -2.81 -9.00 -5.20
CA ALA A 127 -3.20 -7.70 -4.67
C ALA A 127 -2.45 -6.56 -5.37
N ASP A 128 -3.18 -5.49 -5.68
CA ASP A 128 -2.65 -4.30 -6.31
C ASP A 128 -3.05 -3.03 -5.55
N ILE A 129 -2.16 -2.04 -5.61
CA ILE A 129 -2.48 -0.65 -5.26
C ILE A 129 -2.30 0.17 -6.52
N THR A 130 -3.39 0.79 -6.98
CA THR A 130 -3.40 1.59 -8.19
C THR A 130 -3.47 3.07 -7.83
N PHE A 131 -2.50 3.84 -8.32
CA PHE A 131 -2.51 5.29 -8.21
C PHE A 131 -2.91 5.92 -9.55
N GLU A 132 -4.07 6.57 -9.58
CA GLU A 132 -4.60 7.26 -10.75
C GLU A 132 -4.33 8.76 -10.65
N LEU A 133 -3.77 9.35 -11.69
CA LEU A 133 -3.53 10.79 -11.80
C LEU A 133 -4.50 11.39 -12.83
N TYR A 134 -5.29 12.36 -12.40
CA TYR A 134 -6.31 13.03 -13.19
C TYR A 134 -6.00 14.50 -13.38
N LEU A 135 -6.47 15.04 -14.50
CA LEU A 135 -6.46 16.47 -14.78
C LEU A 135 -7.87 17.01 -14.82
N GLN A 136 -8.12 18.03 -14.00
CA GLN A 136 -9.33 18.81 -14.11
C GLN A 136 -9.29 19.71 -15.35
N THR A 137 -10.20 19.48 -16.29
CA THR A 137 -10.38 20.26 -17.52
C THR A 137 -11.58 21.19 -17.47
N SER A 138 -12.45 21.06 -16.47
CA SER A 138 -13.66 21.88 -16.27
C SER A 138 -14.09 21.90 -14.79
N GLY A 139 -15.01 22.81 -14.42
CA GLY A 139 -15.64 22.86 -13.08
C GLY A 139 -15.32 24.12 -12.27
N PRO A 140 -15.86 24.25 -11.03
CA PRO A 140 -15.82 25.50 -10.26
C PRO A 140 -14.41 25.97 -9.87
N SER A 141 -13.48 25.03 -9.69
CA SER A 141 -12.08 25.30 -9.34
C SER A 141 -11.17 25.49 -10.58
N TYR A 142 -11.75 25.48 -11.78
CA TYR A 142 -11.02 25.66 -13.03
C TYR A 142 -10.83 27.15 -13.33
N GLU A 143 -9.60 27.65 -13.16
CA GLU A 143 -9.23 28.99 -13.65
C GLU A 143 -8.67 28.90 -15.09
N PRO A 144 -9.28 29.60 -16.07
CA PRO A 144 -8.96 29.47 -17.50
C PRO A 144 -7.69 30.21 -17.94
N SER A 145 -6.79 30.58 -17.03
CA SER A 145 -5.71 31.55 -17.33
C SER A 145 -4.66 31.05 -18.34
N CYS A 146 -4.69 29.77 -18.74
CA CYS A 146 -4.15 29.31 -20.03
C CYS A 146 -4.55 27.85 -20.31
N PRO A 147 -5.41 27.54 -21.29
CA PRO A 147 -5.63 26.15 -21.71
C PRO A 147 -4.64 25.75 -22.81
N PRO A 148 -3.98 24.59 -22.71
CA PRO A 148 -3.75 23.79 -23.90
C PRO A 148 -5.12 23.32 -24.39
N ALA A 149 -5.45 23.55 -25.66
CA ALA A 149 -6.71 23.10 -26.25
C ALA A 149 -6.79 21.57 -26.14
N VAL A 150 -7.69 21.06 -25.28
CA VAL A 150 -8.10 19.66 -25.33
C VAL A 150 -8.96 19.52 -26.58
N ILE A 151 -8.40 18.94 -27.64
CA ILE A 151 -9.18 18.61 -28.84
C ILE A 151 -9.93 17.32 -28.53
N GLU A 152 -11.26 17.40 -28.40
CA GLU A 152 -12.12 16.23 -28.22
C GLU A 152 -11.87 15.22 -29.37
N GLY A 153 -11.57 13.97 -29.00
CA GLY A 153 -11.35 12.88 -29.96
C GLY A 153 -9.90 12.48 -30.21
N GLN A 154 -8.91 13.19 -29.64
CA GLN A 154 -7.52 12.69 -29.62
C GLN A 154 -7.23 11.89 -28.34
N PRO A 155 -6.43 10.81 -28.42
CA PRO A 155 -6.01 10.08 -27.23
C PRO A 155 -5.25 11.03 -26.29
N ASN A 156 -5.56 10.97 -24.99
CA ASN A 156 -4.98 11.81 -23.92
C ASN A 156 -3.44 11.76 -23.84
N SER A 157 -2.79 10.84 -24.56
CA SER A 157 -1.35 10.74 -24.71
C SER A 157 -0.71 11.89 -25.51
N GLN A 158 -1.49 12.69 -26.25
CA GLN A 158 -0.98 13.85 -27.02
C GLN A 158 -1.11 15.20 -26.28
N PHE A 159 -1.68 15.21 -25.08
CA PHE A 159 -1.86 16.44 -24.33
C PHE A 159 -0.51 16.98 -23.83
N ASN A 160 -0.23 18.27 -24.05
CA ASN A 160 0.99 18.89 -23.51
C ASN A 160 0.81 19.21 -22.03
N TRP A 161 1.23 18.27 -21.22
CA TRP A 161 1.13 18.27 -19.78
C TRP A 161 2.06 19.26 -19.06
N SER A 162 3.06 19.82 -19.76
CA SER A 162 4.16 20.58 -19.12
C SER A 162 3.78 22.00 -18.68
N SER A 163 2.66 22.53 -19.19
CA SER A 163 2.14 23.85 -18.86
C SER A 163 1.01 23.84 -17.82
N VAL A 164 0.70 22.68 -17.24
CA VAL A 164 -0.46 22.49 -16.37
C VAL A 164 -0.14 22.87 -14.91
N PRO A 165 -0.87 23.80 -14.29
CA PRO A 165 -0.67 24.12 -12.88
C PRO A 165 -1.09 22.96 -11.96
N PHE A 166 -0.28 22.66 -10.95
CA PHE A 166 -0.51 21.58 -9.97
C PHE A 166 -1.89 21.64 -9.29
N LYS A 167 -2.52 22.82 -9.21
CA LYS A 167 -3.86 23.04 -8.66
C LYS A 167 -4.98 22.34 -9.44
N ARG A 168 -4.68 21.78 -10.62
CA ARG A 168 -5.62 21.03 -11.47
C ARG A 168 -5.42 19.52 -11.43
N LEU A 169 -4.39 19.03 -10.71
CA LEU A 169 -4.12 17.60 -10.62
C LEU A 169 -4.88 16.98 -9.44
N TRP A 170 -5.51 15.85 -9.70
CA TRP A 170 -6.23 15.06 -8.71
C TRP A 170 -5.64 13.65 -8.67
N VAL A 171 -5.52 13.09 -7.48
CA VAL A 171 -5.04 11.72 -7.28
C VAL A 171 -6.16 10.89 -6.68
N ARG A 172 -6.39 9.71 -7.26
CA ARG A 172 -7.22 8.67 -6.67
C ARG A 172 -6.36 7.44 -6.43
N VAL A 173 -6.57 6.80 -5.28
CA VAL A 173 -5.85 5.58 -4.92
C VAL A 173 -6.86 4.46 -4.73
N LEU A 174 -6.56 3.30 -5.29
CA LEU A 174 -7.36 2.10 -5.19
C LEU A 174 -6.54 0.98 -4.59
N TYR A 175 -7.19 0.13 -3.80
CA TYR A 175 -6.67 -1.14 -3.33
C TYR A 175 -7.65 -2.23 -3.73
N LEU A 176 -7.18 -3.28 -4.41
CA LEU A 176 -8.05 -4.36 -4.94
C LEU A 176 -9.20 -3.82 -5.80
N GLY A 177 -8.91 -2.79 -6.61
CA GLY A 177 -9.90 -2.09 -7.43
C GLY A 177 -10.93 -1.25 -6.66
N GLN A 178 -10.85 -1.16 -5.32
CA GLN A 178 -11.75 -0.34 -4.51
C GLN A 178 -11.10 0.99 -4.13
N PRO A 179 -11.80 2.12 -4.26
CA PRO A 179 -11.27 3.43 -3.86
C PRO A 179 -10.97 3.48 -2.36
N LEU A 180 -9.78 3.96 -2.01
CA LEU A 180 -9.41 4.17 -0.62
C LEU A 180 -9.99 5.49 -0.08
N PRO A 181 -10.58 5.51 1.12
CA PRO A 181 -11.06 6.72 1.77
C PRO A 181 -9.85 7.48 2.36
N LEU A 182 -9.03 8.07 1.49
CA LEU A 182 -7.91 8.89 1.95
C LEU A 182 -8.47 10.10 2.72
N ALA A 183 -8.10 10.23 3.99
CA ALA A 183 -8.56 11.28 4.90
C ALA A 183 -8.33 12.71 4.36
N SER A 184 -7.38 12.87 3.44
CA SER A 184 -7.19 14.07 2.65
C SER A 184 -7.21 13.70 1.17
N THR A 185 -8.17 14.24 0.41
CA THR A 185 -7.96 14.49 -1.01
C THR A 185 -6.69 15.32 -1.13
N TRP A 186 -5.66 14.80 -1.80
CA TRP A 186 -4.36 15.46 -1.93
C TRP A 186 -4.46 16.69 -2.84
N MET A 187 -5.14 17.74 -2.37
CA MET A 187 -4.89 19.11 -2.84
C MET A 187 -3.59 19.54 -2.17
N LYS A 188 -2.52 19.67 -2.96
CA LYS A 188 -1.32 20.38 -2.51
C LYS A 188 -1.69 21.86 -2.35
N GLY A 189 -2.22 22.23 -1.18
CA GLY A 189 -2.32 23.61 -0.75
C GLY A 189 -0.92 24.17 -0.53
N ASP A 190 -0.71 25.41 -0.97
CA ASP A 190 0.53 26.14 -0.70
C ASP A 190 0.67 26.33 0.82
N VAL A 191 1.72 25.73 1.41
CA VAL A 191 2.23 26.09 2.75
C VAL A 191 3.46 26.96 2.55
#